data_AF-A0A954UX75-F1
#
_entry.id   AF-A0A954UX75-F1
#
_cell.length_a   1.000
_cell.length_b   1.000
_cell.length_c   1.000
_cell.angle_alpha   90.00
_cell.angle_beta   90.00
_cell.angle_gamma   90.00
#
_symmetry.space_group_name_H-M   'P 1'
#
loop_
_entity.id
_entity.type
_entity.pdbx_description
1 polymer ?
#
loop_
_entity_poly.entity_id
_entity_poly.type
_entity_poly.pdbx_seq_one_letter_code
_entity_poly.pdbx_strand_id
1 'polypeptide(L)'
;MTVWLDMPNGILVESISEVIQCAAMGKKKQPQKSRRITVTPVAERITWLLDNVWSGNRSAMSRDVGCSPSVITKIAAGSQSAGRRLLTAIAGHPKVNPTWLLSGVGEPLLADSPEVPAAGWPLAIARQPLLGEAADNSGLLSGESFPTAGAFYRESRYWLDVQPREPILRLRRLKIAAKDLLLIETDDSYWSQLHLVQERICVVQLQQGVAELALVRHHEGDPDDPNEHIYIEMPYEDEAGDRLVIVRLRPDGSTDTKVREPAPLPRTKTISRDQILGVCLMVVRR
;
A
#
# COMPACT_ATOMS: atom_id res chain seq x y z
N MET A 1 -7.46 -2.85 59.76
CA MET A 1 -6.49 -3.10 58.68
C MET A 1 -6.41 -1.81 57.88
N THR A 2 -5.36 -1.02 58.11
CA THR A 2 -5.27 0.40 57.71
C THR A 2 -4.28 0.52 56.58
N VAL A 3 -4.70 1.07 55.43
CA VAL A 3 -3.84 1.29 54.27
C VAL A 3 -3.50 2.77 54.20
N TRP A 4 -2.20 3.07 54.12
CA TRP A 4 -1.65 4.42 53.94
C TRP A 4 -1.31 4.63 52.45
N LEU A 5 -1.73 5.75 51.88
CA LEU A 5 -1.30 6.21 50.56
C LEU A 5 -0.70 7.61 50.73
N ASP A 6 0.53 7.77 50.29
CA ASP A 6 1.33 8.99 50.41
C ASP A 6 1.02 9.93 49.23
N MET A 7 0.51 11.13 49.51
CA MET A 7 0.16 12.16 48.51
C MET A 7 0.71 13.52 48.97
N PRO A 8 1.23 14.39 48.07
CA PRO A 8 2.14 15.47 48.46
C PRO A 8 1.50 16.72 49.08
N ASN A 9 0.20 16.74 49.37
CA ASN A 9 -0.47 17.88 49.99
C ASN A 9 -1.47 17.36 51.02
N GLY A 10 -1.07 17.43 52.29
CA GLY A 10 -1.82 16.90 53.43
C GLY A 10 -3.21 17.51 53.56
N ILE A 11 -4.23 16.75 53.19
CA ILE A 11 -5.62 16.98 53.58
C ILE A 11 -6.11 15.68 54.23
N LEU A 12 -6.42 15.75 55.53
CA LEU A 12 -7.06 14.69 56.28
C LEU A 12 -8.55 14.69 55.96
N VAL A 13 -9.08 13.54 55.55
CA VAL A 13 -10.53 13.34 55.35
C VAL A 13 -10.98 12.25 56.30
N GLU A 14 -11.81 12.60 57.28
CA GLU A 14 -12.20 11.73 58.40
C GLU A 14 -13.33 10.73 58.09
N SER A 15 -13.87 10.69 56.86
CA SER A 15 -14.86 9.68 56.51
C SER A 15 -14.93 9.36 55.02
N ILE A 16 -14.84 8.07 54.67
CA ILE A 16 -15.02 7.53 53.31
C ILE A 16 -16.47 7.76 52.80
N SER A 17 -17.44 7.99 53.70
CA SER A 17 -18.83 8.22 53.31
C SER A 17 -19.09 9.58 52.64
N GLU A 18 -18.23 10.59 52.81
CA GLU A 18 -18.42 11.91 52.18
C GLU A 18 -17.79 12.01 50.77
N VAL A 19 -16.75 11.23 50.48
CA VAL A 19 -16.09 11.26 49.15
C VAL A 19 -16.97 10.64 48.06
N ILE A 20 -17.86 9.70 48.42
CA ILE A 20 -18.77 9.04 47.48
C ILE A 20 -19.99 9.92 47.13
N GLN A 21 -20.32 10.93 47.95
CA GLN A 21 -21.47 11.82 47.69
C GLN A 21 -21.17 12.98 46.73
N CYS A 22 -19.91 13.31 46.47
CA CYS A 22 -19.55 14.34 45.48
C CYS A 22 -19.43 13.83 44.02
N ALA A 23 -19.39 12.51 43.79
CA ALA A 23 -19.25 11.92 42.45
C ALA A 23 -20.59 11.62 41.75
N ALA A 24 -21.72 11.73 42.45
CA ALA A 24 -23.06 11.44 41.91
C ALA A 24 -23.85 12.68 41.45
N MET A 25 -23.22 13.86 41.38
CA MET A 25 -23.82 15.04 40.74
C MET A 25 -23.36 15.11 39.29
N GLY A 26 -23.97 14.26 38.45
CA GLY A 26 -23.88 14.40 37.00
C GLY A 26 -24.30 15.82 36.61
N LYS A 27 -23.31 16.67 36.30
CA LYS A 27 -23.53 17.99 35.71
C LYS A 27 -24.39 17.76 34.47
N LYS A 28 -25.70 18.02 34.56
CA LYS A 28 -26.62 18.06 33.42
C LYS A 28 -26.03 19.07 32.45
N LYS A 29 -25.30 18.55 31.45
CA LYS A 29 -24.69 19.33 30.39
C LYS A 29 -25.85 20.04 29.72
N GLN A 30 -26.00 21.34 30.00
CA GLN A 30 -27.06 22.15 29.42
C GLN A 30 -27.04 21.89 27.90
N PRO A 31 -28.19 21.58 27.28
CA PRO A 31 -28.24 21.31 25.85
C PRO A 31 -27.68 22.55 25.16
N GLN A 32 -26.46 22.39 24.65
CA GLN A 32 -25.69 23.45 24.05
C GLN A 32 -26.52 23.87 22.83
N LYS A 33 -27.18 25.03 22.95
CA LYS A 33 -28.14 25.57 21.98
C LYS A 33 -27.48 25.47 20.60
N SER A 34 -27.92 24.48 19.81
CA SER A 34 -27.26 24.12 18.57
C SER A 34 -27.34 25.32 17.65
N ARG A 35 -26.23 26.05 17.49
CA ARG A 35 -26.12 27.06 16.44
C ARG A 35 -26.45 26.33 15.14
N ARG A 36 -27.51 26.78 14.47
CA ARG A 36 -27.79 26.33 13.09
C ARG A 36 -26.60 26.80 12.26
N ILE A 37 -25.67 25.89 12.02
CA ILE A 37 -24.54 26.13 11.13
C ILE A 37 -25.12 26.05 9.72
N THR A 38 -24.94 27.12 8.95
CA THR A 38 -25.28 27.15 7.53
C THR A 38 -24.52 26.02 6.84
N VAL A 39 -25.22 25.16 6.11
CA VAL A 39 -24.61 24.08 5.33
C VAL A 39 -23.65 24.73 4.33
N THR A 40 -22.39 24.29 4.33
CA THR A 40 -21.38 24.83 3.42
C THR A 40 -21.55 24.21 2.03
N PRO A 41 -21.24 24.92 0.93
CA PRO A 41 -21.33 24.35 -0.42
C PRO A 41 -20.52 23.05 -0.60
N VAL A 42 -19.40 22.92 0.11
CA VAL A 42 -18.59 21.69 0.14
C VAL A 42 -19.36 20.53 0.78
N ALA A 43 -20.10 20.77 1.87
CA ALA A 43 -20.90 19.73 2.52
C ALA A 43 -22.05 19.25 1.60
N GLU A 44 -22.64 20.13 0.81
CA GLU A 44 -23.65 19.78 -0.19
C GLU A 44 -23.06 18.87 -1.27
N ARG A 45 -21.87 19.19 -1.78
CA ARG A 45 -21.17 18.35 -2.77
C ARG A 45 -20.76 16.98 -2.21
N ILE A 46 -20.32 16.92 -0.96
CA ILE A 46 -20.02 15.64 -0.29
C ILE A 46 -21.30 14.80 -0.15
N THR A 47 -22.43 15.44 0.20
CA THR A 47 -23.72 14.76 0.31
C THR A 47 -24.19 14.24 -1.05
N TRP A 48 -24.03 15.05 -2.11
CA TRP A 48 -24.31 14.62 -3.47
C TRP A 48 -23.48 13.39 -3.87
N LEU A 49 -22.18 13.38 -3.55
CA LEU A 49 -21.31 12.22 -3.83
C LEU A 49 -21.73 10.99 -3.03
N LEU A 50 -22.08 11.15 -1.75
CA LEU A 50 -22.61 10.05 -0.93
C LEU A 50 -23.81 9.38 -1.61
N ASP A 51 -24.73 10.17 -2.14
CA ASP A 51 -25.95 9.66 -2.77
C ASP A 51 -25.69 9.04 -4.16
N ASN A 52 -24.80 9.62 -4.96
CA ASN A 52 -24.60 9.22 -6.36
C ASN A 52 -23.45 8.21 -6.57
N VAL A 53 -22.37 8.30 -5.81
CA VAL A 53 -21.21 7.38 -5.92
C VAL A 53 -21.37 6.18 -5.00
N TRP A 54 -21.90 6.40 -3.79
CA TRP A 54 -22.06 5.36 -2.77
C TRP A 54 -23.52 4.96 -2.50
N SER A 55 -24.47 5.44 -3.30
CA SER A 55 -25.90 5.08 -3.19
C SER A 55 -26.48 5.33 -1.79
N GLY A 56 -26.02 6.40 -1.11
CA GLY A 56 -26.41 6.74 0.26
C GLY A 56 -25.73 5.90 1.34
N ASN A 57 -24.86 4.94 0.98
CA ASN A 57 -24.21 4.03 1.92
C ASN A 57 -23.00 4.67 2.61
N ARG A 58 -23.26 5.29 3.77
CA ARG A 58 -22.22 5.94 4.61
C ARG A 58 -21.12 4.99 5.06
N SER A 59 -21.43 3.70 5.26
CA SER A 59 -20.43 2.71 5.67
C SER A 59 -19.48 2.35 4.52
N ALA A 60 -19.99 2.30 3.28
CA ALA A 60 -19.16 2.14 2.09
C ALA A 60 -18.23 3.35 1.91
N MET A 61 -18.79 4.56 1.90
CA MET A 61 -18.00 5.80 1.79
C MET A 61 -16.95 5.92 2.91
N SER A 62 -17.31 5.57 4.15
CA SER A 62 -16.41 5.57 5.30
C SER A 62 -15.21 4.64 5.11
N ARG A 63 -15.44 3.44 4.59
CA ARG A 63 -14.39 2.45 4.30
C ARG A 63 -13.46 2.93 3.20
N ASP A 64 -14.03 3.42 2.10
CA ASP A 64 -13.27 3.82 0.92
C ASP A 64 -12.40 5.06 1.19
N VAL A 65 -12.93 6.01 1.96
CA VAL A 65 -12.28 7.30 2.24
C VAL A 65 -11.40 7.24 3.50
N GLY A 66 -11.53 6.20 4.33
CA GLY A 66 -10.75 6.03 5.56
C GLY A 66 -11.14 7.02 6.67
N CYS A 67 -12.43 7.33 6.82
CA CYS A 67 -12.95 8.19 7.89
C CYS A 67 -14.12 7.51 8.63
N SER A 68 -14.51 7.97 9.82
CA SER A 68 -15.62 7.33 10.54
C SER A 68 -17.00 7.74 9.97
N PRO A 69 -18.03 6.87 10.01
CA PRO A 69 -19.36 7.20 9.50
C PRO A 69 -20.02 8.39 10.22
N SER A 70 -19.64 8.62 11.49
CA SER A 70 -20.13 9.76 12.28
C SER A 70 -19.61 11.09 11.72
N VAL A 71 -18.37 11.14 11.24
CA VAL A 71 -17.81 12.35 10.61
C VAL A 71 -18.59 12.70 9.35
N ILE A 72 -18.88 11.71 8.48
CA ILE A 72 -19.69 11.90 7.27
C ILE A 72 -21.07 12.44 7.63
N THR A 73 -21.72 11.86 8.64
CA THR A 73 -23.06 12.28 9.10
C THR A 73 -23.06 13.73 9.59
N LYS A 74 -22.07 14.12 10.39
CA LYS A 74 -21.95 15.50 10.89
C LYS A 74 -21.70 16.50 9.78
N ILE A 75 -20.92 16.13 8.78
CA ILE A 75 -20.64 16.98 7.61
C ILE A 75 -21.91 17.15 6.77
N ALA A 76 -22.59 16.05 6.42
CA ALA A 76 -23.84 16.10 5.66
C ALA A 76 -24.94 16.92 6.38
N ALA A 77 -24.98 16.86 7.71
CA ALA A 77 -25.89 17.67 8.53
C ALA A 77 -25.43 19.14 8.71
N GLY A 78 -24.32 19.56 8.11
CA GLY A 78 -23.73 20.90 8.27
C GLY A 78 -23.18 21.18 9.67
N SER A 79 -23.15 20.18 10.56
CA SER A 79 -22.69 20.33 11.95
C SER A 79 -21.16 20.36 12.08
N GLN A 80 -20.44 19.93 11.04
CA GLN A 80 -18.98 19.90 10.98
C GLN A 80 -18.50 20.27 9.57
N SER A 81 -17.45 21.08 9.45
CA SER A 81 -16.81 21.34 8.16
C SER A 81 -15.91 20.18 7.73
N ALA A 82 -15.85 19.89 6.44
CA ALA A 82 -14.93 18.88 5.89
C ALA A 82 -13.47 19.36 6.01
N GLY A 83 -12.62 18.56 6.64
CA GLY A 83 -11.19 18.84 6.76
C GLY A 83 -10.43 18.51 5.46
N ARG A 84 -9.25 19.11 5.29
CA ARG A 84 -8.37 18.89 4.12
C ARG A 84 -8.09 17.41 3.85
N ARG A 85 -7.75 16.62 4.88
CA ARG A 85 -7.47 15.18 4.76
C ARG A 85 -8.65 14.40 4.18
N LEU A 86 -9.88 14.71 4.61
CA LEU A 86 -11.09 14.08 4.08
C LEU A 86 -11.31 14.46 2.62
N LEU A 87 -11.18 15.74 2.28
CA LEU A 87 -11.35 16.21 0.90
C LEU A 87 -10.33 15.59 -0.04
N THR A 88 -9.07 15.47 0.37
CA THR A 88 -8.01 14.79 -0.39
C THR A 88 -8.35 13.31 -0.60
N ALA A 89 -8.84 12.62 0.43
CA ALA A 89 -9.23 11.21 0.31
C ALA A 89 -10.43 11.01 -0.63
N ILE A 90 -11.44 11.88 -0.58
CA ILE A 90 -12.58 11.83 -1.53
C ILE A 90 -12.11 12.17 -2.96
N ALA A 91 -11.25 13.17 -3.10
CA ALA A 91 -10.67 13.58 -4.39
C ALA A 91 -9.83 12.48 -5.07
N GLY A 92 -9.27 11.54 -4.30
CA GLY A 92 -8.55 10.38 -4.82
C GLY A 92 -9.45 9.24 -5.31
N HIS A 93 -10.78 9.34 -5.15
CA HIS A 93 -11.69 8.30 -5.63
C HIS A 93 -11.78 8.34 -7.17
N PRO A 94 -11.62 7.22 -7.90
CA PRO A 94 -11.49 7.20 -9.37
C PRO A 94 -12.65 7.83 -10.14
N LYS A 95 -13.86 7.85 -9.56
CA LYS A 95 -15.05 8.44 -10.18
C LYS A 95 -15.21 9.92 -9.91
N VAL A 96 -14.50 10.49 -8.94
CA VAL A 96 -14.77 11.85 -8.45
C VAL A 96 -13.90 12.86 -9.16
N ASN A 97 -14.50 13.93 -9.66
CA ASN A 97 -13.75 15.08 -10.19
C ASN A 97 -13.26 15.96 -9.02
N PRO A 98 -11.94 16.04 -8.76
CA PRO A 98 -11.41 16.81 -7.64
C PRO A 98 -11.65 18.32 -7.79
N THR A 99 -11.63 18.83 -9.02
CA THR A 99 -11.89 20.24 -9.32
C THR A 99 -13.31 20.60 -8.92
N TRP A 100 -14.30 19.80 -9.32
CA TRP A 100 -15.69 20.02 -8.93
C TRP A 100 -15.89 19.91 -7.42
N LEU A 101 -15.29 18.92 -6.76
CA LEU A 101 -15.41 18.76 -5.31
C LEU A 101 -14.93 20.01 -4.56
N LEU A 102 -13.80 20.59 -4.97
CA LEU A 102 -13.18 21.71 -4.27
C LEU A 102 -13.80 23.06 -4.65
N SER A 103 -14.02 23.33 -5.94
CA SER A 103 -14.46 24.65 -6.44
C SER A 103 -15.93 24.70 -6.85
N GLY A 104 -16.57 23.56 -7.09
CA GLY A 104 -17.91 23.47 -7.68
C GLY A 104 -17.94 23.64 -9.21
N VAL A 105 -16.78 23.73 -9.86
CA VAL A 105 -16.68 23.92 -11.32
C VAL A 105 -16.53 22.59 -12.06
N GLY A 106 -17.33 22.39 -13.10
CA GLY A 106 -17.31 21.20 -13.96
C GLY A 106 -18.35 20.15 -13.59
N GLU A 107 -18.19 18.94 -14.13
CA GLU A 107 -19.05 17.79 -13.79
C GLU A 107 -18.56 17.10 -12.50
N PRO A 108 -19.46 16.59 -11.65
CA PRO A 108 -19.10 15.99 -10.36
C PRO A 108 -18.34 14.69 -10.49
N LEU A 109 -18.67 13.93 -11.52
CA LEU A 109 -18.02 12.69 -11.85
C LEU A 109 -17.06 12.98 -13.00
N LEU A 110 -15.89 12.34 -12.96
CA LEU A 110 -15.10 12.20 -14.18
C LEU A 110 -15.99 11.41 -15.16
N ALA A 111 -16.18 11.94 -16.37
CA ALA A 111 -16.94 11.26 -17.42
C ALA A 111 -16.52 9.80 -17.41
N ASP A 112 -17.50 8.88 -17.34
CA ASP A 112 -17.23 7.44 -17.29
C ASP A 112 -16.12 7.16 -18.30
N SER A 113 -14.93 6.87 -17.77
CA SER A 113 -13.75 6.67 -18.59
C SER A 113 -14.18 5.70 -19.69
N PRO A 114 -14.05 6.08 -20.97
CA PRO A 114 -14.85 5.57 -22.09
C PRO A 114 -15.10 4.08 -21.91
N GLU A 115 -16.36 3.70 -21.61
CA GLU A 115 -16.78 2.39 -21.09
C GLU A 115 -15.65 1.37 -21.22
N VAL A 116 -14.78 1.27 -20.20
CA VAL A 116 -13.71 0.29 -20.22
C VAL A 116 -14.43 -1.04 -20.41
N PRO A 117 -14.23 -1.77 -21.53
CA PRO A 117 -14.96 -3.00 -21.77
C PRO A 117 -14.84 -3.89 -20.54
N ALA A 118 -15.80 -4.78 -20.27
CA ALA A 118 -15.64 -5.72 -19.16
C ALA A 118 -14.32 -6.53 -19.29
N ALA A 119 -13.89 -6.77 -20.54
CA ALA A 119 -12.62 -7.38 -20.92
C ALA A 119 -11.39 -6.46 -20.78
N GLY A 120 -11.59 -5.20 -20.40
CA GLY A 120 -10.67 -4.07 -20.37
C GLY A 120 -10.01 -3.75 -21.71
N TRP A 121 -9.04 -2.85 -21.68
CA TRP A 121 -8.21 -2.53 -22.84
C TRP A 121 -6.92 -3.35 -22.79
N PRO A 122 -6.36 -3.74 -23.95
CA PRO A 122 -5.08 -4.42 -23.98
C PRO A 122 -3.97 -3.47 -23.51
N LEU A 123 -3.03 -3.99 -22.72
CA LEU A 123 -1.85 -3.25 -22.27
C LEU A 123 -0.62 -3.69 -23.07
N ALA A 124 0.32 -2.77 -23.27
CA ALA A 124 1.55 -3.06 -24.01
C ALA A 124 2.41 -4.10 -23.29
N ILE A 125 3.12 -4.92 -24.06
CA ILE A 125 4.08 -5.89 -23.53
C ILE A 125 5.51 -5.32 -23.64
N ALA A 126 6.20 -5.16 -22.52
CA ALA A 126 7.62 -4.87 -22.44
C ALA A 126 8.45 -6.17 -22.44
N ARG A 127 9.64 -6.14 -23.03
CA ARG A 127 10.58 -7.28 -23.05
C ARG A 127 11.61 -7.26 -21.90
N GLN A 128 11.65 -6.17 -21.16
CA GLN A 128 12.51 -5.98 -20.00
C GLN A 128 11.83 -5.01 -19.03
N PRO A 129 12.20 -5.02 -17.74
CA PRO A 129 11.65 -4.07 -16.78
C PRO A 129 11.92 -2.61 -17.20
N LEU A 130 10.92 -1.74 -17.03
CA LEU A 130 10.97 -0.34 -17.46
C LEU A 130 11.46 0.58 -16.34
N LEU A 131 12.13 1.67 -16.72
CA LEU A 131 12.57 2.75 -15.81
C LEU A 131 11.44 3.79 -15.64
N GLY A 132 10.29 3.34 -15.16
CA GLY A 132 9.08 4.16 -14.99
C GLY A 132 7.95 3.76 -15.93
N GLU A 133 7.14 4.74 -16.34
CA GLU A 133 5.92 4.51 -17.10
C GLU A 133 6.18 3.97 -18.52
N ALA A 134 5.23 3.20 -19.04
CA ALA A 134 5.34 2.61 -20.37
C ALA A 134 5.38 3.65 -21.50
N ALA A 135 4.69 4.79 -21.33
CA ALA A 135 4.66 5.88 -22.31
C ALA A 135 6.05 6.47 -22.56
N ASP A 136 6.82 6.70 -21.49
CA ASP A 136 8.18 7.26 -21.55
C ASP A 136 9.21 6.25 -22.06
N ASN A 137 8.88 4.95 -22.00
CA ASN A 137 9.78 3.84 -22.36
C ASN A 137 9.33 3.10 -23.63
N SER A 138 8.66 3.80 -24.56
CA SER A 138 8.08 3.20 -25.78
C SER A 138 9.06 2.37 -26.63
N GLY A 139 10.34 2.75 -26.68
CA GLY A 139 11.39 2.01 -27.40
C GLY A 139 11.74 0.64 -26.81
N LEU A 140 11.31 0.35 -25.58
CA LEU A 140 11.51 -0.94 -24.89
C LEU A 140 10.27 -1.86 -24.98
N LEU A 141 9.17 -1.35 -25.54
CA LEU A 141 7.96 -2.12 -25.78
C LEU A 141 8.15 -3.03 -26.99
N SER A 142 7.54 -4.20 -26.96
CA SER A 142 7.62 -5.20 -28.04
C SER A 142 6.82 -4.84 -29.29
N GLY A 143 5.92 -3.85 -29.20
CA GLY A 143 4.86 -3.59 -30.19
C GLY A 143 3.63 -4.50 -30.06
N GLU A 144 3.70 -5.53 -29.21
CA GLU A 144 2.56 -6.40 -28.90
C GLU A 144 1.77 -5.86 -27.70
N SER A 145 0.53 -6.32 -27.56
CA SER A 145 -0.33 -6.03 -26.42
C SER A 145 -1.05 -7.29 -25.93
N PHE A 146 -1.43 -7.31 -24.66
CA PHE A 146 -2.15 -8.43 -24.04
C PHE A 146 -3.45 -7.95 -23.38
N PRO A 147 -4.58 -8.67 -23.59
CA PRO A 147 -5.85 -8.32 -22.96
C PRO A 147 -5.72 -8.24 -21.44
N THR A 148 -6.31 -7.19 -20.85
CA THR A 148 -6.28 -6.97 -19.40
C THR A 148 -7.70 -6.72 -18.95
N ALA A 149 -8.23 -7.55 -18.05
CA ALA A 149 -9.59 -7.36 -17.54
C ALA A 149 -9.77 -5.94 -16.99
N GLY A 150 -10.97 -5.34 -17.17
CA GLY A 150 -11.20 -3.93 -16.86
C GLY A 150 -10.84 -3.53 -15.43
N ALA A 151 -11.05 -4.42 -14.46
CA ALA A 151 -10.67 -4.22 -13.05
C ALA A 151 -9.15 -4.06 -12.83
N PHE A 152 -8.34 -4.54 -13.78
CA PHE A 152 -6.88 -4.47 -13.76
C PHE A 152 -6.31 -3.46 -14.75
N TYR A 153 -7.13 -2.81 -15.57
CA TYR A 153 -6.64 -1.82 -16.52
C TYR A 153 -6.32 -0.48 -15.83
N ARG A 154 -5.11 0.03 -16.08
CA ARG A 154 -4.67 1.41 -15.82
C ARG A 154 -3.60 1.79 -16.83
N GLU A 155 -3.49 3.07 -17.16
CA GLU A 155 -2.47 3.57 -18.11
C GLU A 155 -1.04 3.41 -17.57
N SER A 156 -0.88 3.48 -16.24
CA SER A 156 0.38 3.22 -15.52
C SER A 156 0.81 1.75 -15.49
N ARG A 157 0.07 0.85 -16.15
CA ARG A 157 0.37 -0.59 -16.15
C ARG A 157 0.91 -1.08 -17.48
N TYR A 158 1.73 -2.11 -17.41
CA TYR A 158 2.18 -2.85 -18.58
C TYR A 158 2.37 -4.33 -18.25
N TRP A 159 2.40 -5.17 -19.29
CA TRP A 159 2.79 -6.56 -19.16
C TRP A 159 4.28 -6.71 -19.40
N LEU A 160 4.98 -7.47 -18.57
CA LEU A 160 6.37 -7.83 -18.77
C LEU A 160 6.47 -9.29 -19.22
N ASP A 161 7.03 -9.53 -20.42
CA ASP A 161 7.38 -10.89 -20.90
C ASP A 161 8.65 -11.36 -20.21
N VAL A 162 8.53 -12.38 -19.36
CA VAL A 162 9.65 -12.92 -18.59
C VAL A 162 10.63 -13.63 -19.52
N GLN A 163 11.83 -13.06 -19.68
CA GLN A 163 12.84 -13.63 -20.58
C GLN A 163 13.55 -14.85 -19.95
N PRO A 164 14.03 -15.83 -20.77
CA PRO A 164 14.70 -17.04 -20.26
C PRO A 164 15.97 -16.80 -19.43
N ARG A 165 16.57 -15.62 -19.55
CA ARG A 165 17.79 -15.23 -18.82
C ARG A 165 17.50 -14.35 -17.62
N GLU A 166 16.23 -14.09 -17.32
CA GLU A 166 15.91 -13.24 -16.18
C GLU A 166 16.29 -13.90 -14.87
N PRO A 167 17.01 -13.18 -13.99
CA PRO A 167 17.43 -13.72 -12.73
C PRO A 167 16.27 -14.27 -11.88
N ILE A 168 15.08 -13.65 -11.92
CA ILE A 168 13.92 -14.02 -11.09
C ILE A 168 13.53 -15.50 -11.21
N LEU A 169 13.81 -16.14 -12.35
CA LEU A 169 13.55 -17.55 -12.63
C LEU A 169 14.32 -18.51 -11.71
N ARG A 170 15.39 -18.04 -11.06
CA ARG A 170 16.15 -18.83 -10.08
C ARG A 170 15.39 -19.01 -8.75
N LEU A 171 14.43 -18.13 -8.43
CA LEU A 171 13.59 -18.24 -7.24
C LEU A 171 12.45 -19.24 -7.45
N ARG A 172 12.79 -20.55 -7.47
CA ARG A 172 11.85 -21.64 -7.82
C ARG A 172 10.53 -21.64 -7.03
N ARG A 173 10.53 -21.11 -5.79
CA ARG A 173 9.31 -21.01 -4.97
C ARG A 173 8.24 -20.09 -5.56
N LEU A 174 8.61 -19.15 -6.44
CA LEU A 174 7.68 -18.24 -7.10
C LEU A 174 6.88 -18.93 -8.22
N LYS A 175 7.34 -20.10 -8.71
CA LYS A 175 6.70 -20.86 -9.80
C LYS A 175 6.44 -20.00 -11.05
N ILE A 176 7.41 -19.15 -11.39
CA ILE A 176 7.47 -18.36 -12.62
C ILE A 176 8.34 -19.11 -13.63
N ALA A 177 7.92 -19.12 -14.89
CA ALA A 177 8.66 -19.64 -16.01
C ALA A 177 8.98 -18.53 -17.02
N ALA A 178 9.95 -18.79 -17.90
CA ALA A 178 10.13 -17.96 -19.08
C ALA A 178 8.85 -17.96 -19.91
N LYS A 179 8.51 -16.83 -20.53
CA LYS A 179 7.25 -16.59 -21.26
C LYS A 179 6.00 -16.38 -20.43
N ASP A 180 6.08 -16.48 -19.10
CA ASP A 180 5.04 -15.92 -18.25
C ASP A 180 4.96 -14.40 -18.46
N LEU A 181 3.77 -13.84 -18.27
CA LEU A 181 3.55 -12.41 -18.25
C LEU A 181 3.33 -11.91 -16.82
N LEU A 182 4.00 -10.81 -16.47
CA LEU A 182 3.82 -10.12 -15.19
C LEU A 182 3.08 -8.80 -15.42
N LEU A 183 1.97 -8.57 -14.74
CA LEU A 183 1.28 -7.28 -14.76
C LEU A 183 1.96 -6.34 -13.78
N ILE A 184 2.65 -5.31 -14.28
CA ILE A 184 3.39 -4.35 -13.48
C ILE A 184 2.60 -3.05 -13.35
N GLU A 185 2.47 -2.55 -12.13
CA GLU A 185 1.94 -1.21 -11.79
C GLU A 185 3.09 -0.26 -11.47
N THR A 186 3.19 0.87 -12.18
CA THR A 186 4.26 1.87 -11.97
C THR A 186 3.80 3.09 -11.16
N ASP A 187 2.50 3.31 -10.98
CA ASP A 187 1.98 4.42 -10.17
C ASP A 187 2.24 4.16 -8.68
N ASP A 188 3.15 4.94 -8.09
CA ASP A 188 3.58 4.81 -6.71
C ASP A 188 2.47 5.08 -5.70
N SER A 189 1.45 5.87 -6.08
CA SER A 189 0.30 6.13 -5.24
C SER A 189 -0.47 4.85 -4.92
N TYR A 190 -0.48 3.89 -5.86
CA TYR A 190 -1.15 2.60 -5.72
C TYR A 190 -0.50 1.70 -4.67
N TRP A 191 0.83 1.65 -4.65
CA TRP A 191 1.61 0.81 -3.74
C TRP A 191 2.35 1.63 -2.68
N SER A 192 1.85 2.84 -2.42
CA SER A 192 2.42 3.76 -1.45
C SER A 192 2.38 3.23 -0.01
N GLN A 193 1.61 2.18 0.24
CA GLN A 193 1.56 1.49 1.51
C GLN A 193 2.45 0.25 1.43
N LEU A 194 3.54 0.21 2.20
CA LEU A 194 4.60 -0.80 2.06
C LEU A 194 4.15 -2.25 2.30
N HIS A 195 3.11 -2.45 3.10
CA HIS A 195 2.53 -3.77 3.26
C HIS A 195 1.96 -4.33 1.94
N LEU A 196 1.69 -3.49 0.94
CA LEU A 196 1.28 -3.93 -0.39
C LEU A 196 2.45 -4.47 -1.22
N VAL A 197 3.68 -4.04 -0.94
CA VAL A 197 4.89 -4.53 -1.64
C VAL A 197 5.53 -5.73 -0.95
N GLN A 198 5.24 -5.97 0.33
CA GLN A 198 5.82 -7.09 1.06
C GLN A 198 5.43 -8.45 0.44
N GLU A 199 6.44 -9.33 0.27
CA GLU A 199 6.33 -10.63 -0.41
C GLU A 199 5.79 -10.53 -1.86
N ARG A 200 5.98 -9.37 -2.51
CA ARG A 200 5.69 -9.17 -3.93
C ARG A 200 6.95 -9.09 -4.76
N ILE A 201 6.79 -9.45 -6.03
CA ILE A 201 7.80 -9.21 -7.05
C ILE A 201 7.69 -7.74 -7.43
N CYS A 202 8.81 -7.04 -7.41
CA CYS A 202 8.90 -5.64 -7.75
C CYS A 202 9.91 -5.45 -8.89
N VAL A 203 9.68 -4.43 -9.70
CA VAL A 203 10.71 -3.83 -10.54
C VAL A 203 11.49 -2.86 -9.66
N VAL A 204 12.80 -3.06 -9.57
CA VAL A 204 13.69 -2.25 -8.74
C VAL A 204 14.81 -1.65 -9.59
N GLN A 205 15.18 -0.41 -9.30
CA GLN A 205 16.33 0.25 -9.89
C GLN A 205 17.58 -0.05 -9.06
N LEU A 206 18.53 -0.77 -9.64
CA LEU A 206 19.83 -0.96 -9.03
C LEU A 206 20.78 0.20 -9.38
N GLN A 207 21.94 0.22 -8.73
CA GLN A 207 23.03 1.14 -9.08
C GLN A 207 23.31 1.02 -10.58
N GLN A 208 23.55 2.15 -11.25
CA GLN A 208 23.75 2.29 -12.71
C GLN A 208 22.46 2.41 -13.55
N GLY A 209 21.30 2.58 -12.93
CA GLY A 209 20.06 2.86 -13.67
C GLY A 209 19.53 1.66 -14.45
N VAL A 210 19.88 0.45 -14.03
CA VAL A 210 19.34 -0.80 -14.58
C VAL A 210 18.12 -1.21 -13.75
N ALA A 211 17.00 -1.49 -14.42
CA ALA A 211 15.79 -2.02 -13.80
C ALA A 211 15.81 -3.56 -13.80
N GLU A 212 15.52 -4.17 -12.67
CA GLU A 212 15.52 -5.62 -12.49
C GLU A 212 14.31 -6.10 -11.70
N LEU A 213 13.98 -7.39 -11.81
CA LEU A 213 12.98 -8.02 -10.96
C LEU A 213 13.60 -8.53 -9.67
N ALA A 214 12.99 -8.18 -8.54
CA ALA A 214 13.38 -8.64 -7.22
C ALA A 214 12.15 -9.03 -6.39
N LEU A 215 12.33 -9.90 -5.39
CA LEU A 215 11.26 -10.20 -4.43
C LEU A 215 11.49 -9.39 -3.16
N VAL A 216 10.53 -8.55 -2.78
CA VAL A 216 10.57 -7.82 -1.50
C VAL A 216 10.22 -8.80 -0.38
N ARG A 217 11.06 -8.92 0.65
CA ARG A 217 10.81 -9.84 1.78
C ARG A 217 10.23 -9.15 2.99
N HIS A 218 10.91 -8.10 3.40
CA HIS A 218 10.61 -7.42 4.64
C HIS A 218 11.07 -5.98 4.55
N HIS A 219 10.43 -5.13 5.35
CA HIS A 219 10.87 -3.77 5.61
C HIS A 219 11.14 -3.70 7.10
N GLU A 220 12.32 -3.20 7.49
CA GLU A 220 12.57 -2.78 8.87
C GLU A 220 12.69 -1.27 8.83
N GLY A 221 11.78 -0.56 9.49
CA GLY A 221 11.80 0.89 9.52
C GLY A 221 10.49 1.49 10.04
N ASP A 222 10.58 2.75 10.45
CA ASP A 222 9.40 3.59 10.63
C ASP A 222 8.90 3.99 9.23
N PRO A 223 7.62 3.77 8.89
CA PRO A 223 7.06 4.18 7.58
C PRO A 223 7.14 5.70 7.33
N ASP A 224 7.37 6.51 8.37
CA ASP A 224 7.59 7.94 8.25
C ASP A 224 9.09 8.32 8.08
N ASP A 225 10.02 7.35 8.12
CA ASP A 225 11.46 7.59 7.88
C ASP A 225 11.79 7.59 6.38
N PRO A 226 12.23 8.72 5.79
CA PRO A 226 12.64 8.76 4.39
C PRO A 226 13.85 7.87 4.07
N ASN A 227 14.60 7.40 5.08
CA ASN A 227 15.72 6.47 4.92
C ASN A 227 15.31 5.00 5.10
N GLU A 228 14.01 4.70 5.04
CA GLU A 228 13.50 3.35 5.20
C GLU A 228 14.19 2.35 4.26
N HIS A 229 14.61 1.25 4.86
CA HIS A 229 15.40 0.20 4.23
C HIS A 229 14.50 -0.99 3.87
N ILE A 230 14.36 -1.26 2.58
CA ILE A 230 13.59 -2.39 2.05
C ILE A 230 14.56 -3.52 1.72
N TYR A 231 14.33 -4.70 2.31
CA TYR A 231 15.11 -5.89 2.04
C TYR A 231 14.52 -6.63 0.85
N ILE A 232 15.30 -6.70 -0.22
CA ILE A 232 14.96 -7.47 -1.41
C ILE A 232 15.82 -8.72 -1.51
N GLU A 233 15.20 -9.83 -1.87
CA GLU A 233 15.88 -11.06 -2.25
C GLU A 233 16.19 -11.00 -3.75
N MET A 234 17.48 -10.89 -4.04
CA MET A 234 18.00 -10.91 -5.39
C MET A 234 18.41 -12.34 -5.77
N PRO A 235 18.01 -12.83 -6.94
CA PRO A 235 18.34 -14.17 -7.44
C PRO A 235 19.80 -14.38 -7.92
N TYR A 236 20.72 -13.48 -7.60
CA TYR A 236 22.13 -13.64 -7.98
C TYR A 236 22.83 -14.67 -7.09
N GLU A 237 23.57 -15.58 -7.73
CA GLU A 237 24.50 -16.49 -7.07
C GLU A 237 25.82 -15.73 -6.87
N ASP A 238 26.50 -15.98 -5.75
CA ASP A 238 27.89 -15.55 -5.57
C ASP A 238 28.77 -16.27 -6.62
N GLU A 239 29.53 -15.53 -7.43
CA GLU A 239 30.58 -16.15 -8.27
C GLU A 239 31.72 -16.77 -7.42
N ALA A 240 31.68 -16.61 -6.10
CA ALA A 240 32.59 -17.25 -5.16
C ALA A 240 31.84 -17.75 -3.92
N GLY A 241 30.98 -18.76 -4.08
CA GLY A 241 30.54 -19.55 -2.95
C GLY A 241 31.72 -20.34 -2.39
N ASP A 242 32.28 -19.92 -1.26
CA ASP A 242 33.23 -20.72 -0.49
C ASP A 242 32.70 -22.15 -0.37
N ARG A 243 33.52 -23.12 -0.80
CA ARG A 243 33.17 -24.55 -0.75
C ARG A 243 32.83 -24.92 0.69
N LEU A 244 31.59 -25.33 0.95
CA LEU A 244 31.21 -25.84 2.26
C LEU A 244 31.78 -27.26 2.42
N VAL A 245 32.87 -27.37 3.18
CA VAL A 245 33.46 -28.66 3.52
C VAL A 245 32.76 -29.19 4.77
N ILE A 246 31.87 -30.16 4.60
CA ILE A 246 31.23 -30.84 5.73
C ILE A 246 32.16 -31.96 6.18
N VAL A 247 32.85 -31.76 7.30
CA VAL A 247 33.66 -32.80 7.96
C VAL A 247 32.80 -33.49 9.00
N ARG A 248 32.50 -34.78 8.80
CA ARG A 248 31.89 -35.62 9.83
C ARG A 248 32.97 -36.42 10.55
N LEU A 249 33.07 -36.23 11.86
CA LEU A 249 33.88 -37.11 12.72
C LEU A 249 33.09 -38.38 13.03
N ARG A 250 33.69 -39.54 12.75
CA ARG A 250 33.15 -40.85 13.11
C ARG A 250 33.58 -41.21 14.54
N PRO A 251 32.85 -42.14 15.21
CA PRO A 251 33.16 -42.56 16.58
C PRO A 251 34.56 -43.18 16.76
N ASP A 252 35.16 -43.69 15.69
CA ASP A 252 36.51 -44.26 15.66
C ASP A 252 37.62 -43.19 15.52
N GLY A 253 37.26 -41.90 15.46
CA GLY A 253 38.18 -40.80 15.27
C GLY A 253 38.52 -40.48 13.82
N SER A 254 38.00 -41.24 12.85
CA SER A 254 38.21 -40.95 11.43
C SER A 254 37.30 -39.82 10.94
N THR A 255 37.76 -39.04 9.96
CA THR A 255 36.99 -37.97 9.33
C THR A 255 36.47 -38.38 7.95
N ASP A 256 35.18 -38.15 7.72
CA ASP A 256 34.54 -38.26 6.41
C ASP A 256 34.26 -36.86 5.89
N THR A 257 35.02 -36.46 4.88
CA THR A 257 34.97 -35.12 4.30
C THR A 257 34.11 -35.15 3.05
N LYS A 258 32.89 -34.62 3.15
CA LYS A 258 32.03 -34.46 1.98
C LYS A 258 32.02 -32.98 1.60
N VAL A 259 32.73 -32.65 0.52
CA VAL A 259 32.62 -31.34 -0.10
C VAL A 259 31.24 -31.27 -0.74
N ARG A 260 30.38 -30.41 -0.21
CA ARG A 260 29.06 -30.16 -0.77
C ARG A 260 29.08 -28.72 -1.24
N GLU A 261 28.89 -28.50 -2.54
CA GLU A 261 28.63 -27.14 -3.02
C GLU A 261 27.34 -26.68 -2.33
N PRO A 262 27.41 -25.65 -1.46
CA PRO A 262 26.21 -25.13 -0.83
C PRO A 262 25.29 -24.65 -1.96
N ALA A 263 23.99 -24.94 -1.85
CA ALA A 263 23.04 -24.30 -2.74
C ALA A 263 23.23 -22.77 -2.54
N PRO A 264 23.49 -22.01 -3.60
CA PRO A 264 23.76 -20.59 -3.48
C PRO A 264 22.58 -19.93 -2.77
N LEU A 265 22.85 -19.32 -1.62
CA LEU A 265 21.84 -18.57 -0.90
C LEU A 265 21.54 -17.30 -1.71
N PRO A 266 20.27 -16.97 -1.93
CA PRO A 266 19.93 -15.75 -2.64
C PRO A 266 20.40 -14.54 -1.82
N ARG A 267 21.04 -13.57 -2.49
CA ARG A 267 21.58 -12.39 -1.84
C ARG A 267 20.43 -11.49 -1.39
N THR A 268 20.41 -11.12 -0.12
CA THR A 268 19.59 -10.02 0.35
C THR A 268 20.32 -8.71 0.10
N LYS A 269 19.67 -7.77 -0.57
CA LYS A 269 20.18 -6.40 -0.75
C LYS A 269 19.20 -5.44 -0.11
N THR A 270 19.72 -4.37 0.49
CA THR A 270 18.90 -3.26 0.96
C THR A 270 18.77 -2.23 -0.16
N ILE A 271 17.55 -1.80 -0.42
CA ILE A 271 17.24 -0.68 -1.32
C ILE A 271 16.38 0.34 -0.56
N SER A 272 16.41 1.59 -1.02
CA SER A 272 15.44 2.60 -0.59
C SER A 272 14.15 2.48 -1.41
N ARG A 273 13.07 3.05 -0.88
CA ARG A 273 11.74 2.97 -1.46
C ARG A 273 11.62 3.59 -2.85
N ASP A 274 12.31 4.71 -3.07
CA ASP A 274 12.38 5.40 -4.37
C ASP A 274 13.07 4.56 -5.46
N GLN A 275 13.74 3.47 -5.09
CA GLN A 275 14.27 2.50 -6.04
C GLN A 275 13.24 1.49 -6.50
N ILE A 276 12.03 1.43 -5.93
CA ILE A 276 10.95 0.60 -6.46
C ILE A 276 10.30 1.37 -7.62
N LEU A 277 10.34 0.80 -8.81
CA LEU A 277 9.79 1.40 -10.03
C LEU A 277 8.42 0.81 -10.40
N GLY A 278 8.08 -0.34 -9.83
CA GLY A 278 6.77 -0.92 -10.00
C GLY A 278 6.58 -2.23 -9.25
N VAL A 279 5.32 -2.65 -9.14
CA VAL A 279 4.92 -3.84 -8.36
C VAL A 279 4.15 -4.79 -9.26
N CYS A 280 4.52 -6.07 -9.20
CA CYS A 280 3.80 -7.14 -9.87
C CYS A 280 2.48 -7.42 -9.16
N LEU A 281 1.37 -7.19 -9.85
CA LEU A 281 0.03 -7.45 -9.35
C LEU A 281 -0.45 -8.87 -9.65
N MET A 282 0.01 -9.44 -10.76
CA MET A 282 -0.47 -10.72 -11.28
C MET A 282 0.57 -11.40 -12.18
N VAL A 283 0.56 -12.73 -12.18
CA VAL A 283 1.30 -13.57 -13.12
C VAL A 283 0.31 -14.34 -13.99
N VAL A 284 0.47 -14.27 -15.31
CA VAL A 284 -0.29 -15.07 -16.29
C VAL A 284 0.67 -16.05 -16.95
N ARG A 285 0.36 -17.34 -16.87
CA ARG A 285 1.15 -18.40 -17.48
C ARG A 285 0.75 -18.59 -18.94
N ARG A 286 1.75 -18.71 -19.83
CA ARG A 286 1.56 -18.97 -21.26
C ARG A 286 2.00 -20.38 -21.63
#